data_AF-A0A964PCW6-F1
#
_entry.id   AF-A0A964PCW6-F1
#
_cell.length_a   1.000
_cell.length_b   1.000
_cell.length_c   1.000
_cell.angle_alpha   90.00
_cell.angle_beta   90.00
_cell.angle_gamma   90.00
#
_symmetry.space_group_name_H-M   'P 1'
#
loop_
_entity.id
_entity.type
_entity.pdbx_description
1 polymer ?
#
loop_
_entity_poly.entity_id
_entity_poly.type
_entity_poly.pdbx_seq_one_letter_code
_entity_poly.pdbx_strand_id
1 'polypeptide(L)'
;MSYTFRSSLRGLPFLLFPLLVALTVTTVDGQEKKLKELQWSHAFDLACRKKDEANITDKTTRWGVEAFRDNNTGGGIGLYISQTGSIAIAPNFANLTPPLKPSKGPTWLTGNDLPARKAGVLKFEKDTAVHAMELFRDPNADNWLFITETGLIAATNGKLHPGKTGTNPKWVHSVDLAVRKGGVKEWKDAAKFGVEVYRDANTSNLIYVTQHGYIAIIPEEKEVTGEGKAPEWLHGLDLSCRKSDEKSFTKDTRKFGVEVYNDVTTGNLIFITETGCIGVAPAPAGVKAPTPKAKEPEWTHGLNVRCRQFGEKDFSDKTRAFGAEVFRDENIGTVIYVTEAGNIAVMAAK
;
A
#
# COMPACT_ATOMS: atom_id res chain seq x y z
N MET A 1 -17.57 32.03 65.04
CA MET A 1 -17.03 33.37 64.69
C MET A 1 -17.07 33.50 63.17
N SER A 2 -17.93 34.39 62.67
CA SER A 2 -18.28 34.53 61.26
C SER A 2 -17.45 35.65 60.63
N TYR A 3 -16.74 35.37 59.53
CA TYR A 3 -16.01 36.38 58.77
C TYR A 3 -16.89 36.96 57.67
N THR A 4 -17.22 38.24 57.81
CA THR A 4 -17.95 39.05 56.83
C THR A 4 -16.94 39.80 55.97
N PHE A 5 -16.89 39.50 54.67
CA PHE A 5 -16.03 40.20 53.69
C PHE A 5 -16.86 41.30 53.02
N ARG A 6 -16.50 42.58 53.22
CA ARG A 6 -17.10 43.74 52.55
C ARG A 6 -16.22 44.17 51.38
N SER A 7 -16.79 44.19 50.19
CA SER A 7 -16.20 44.82 49.00
C SER A 7 -16.51 46.31 48.98
N SER A 8 -15.54 47.14 48.62
CA SER A 8 -15.74 48.55 48.30
C SER A 8 -15.31 48.80 46.85
N LEU A 9 -16.31 48.94 45.98
CA LEU A 9 -16.17 49.46 44.63
C LEU A 9 -15.93 50.98 44.73
N ARG A 10 -14.80 51.47 44.21
CA ARG A 10 -14.64 52.87 43.81
C ARG A 10 -14.54 52.92 42.29
N GLY A 11 -15.42 53.73 41.69
CA GLY A 11 -15.56 53.88 40.26
C GLY A 11 -14.38 54.60 39.60
N LEU A 12 -14.19 54.29 38.32
CA LEU A 12 -13.47 55.12 37.36
C LEU A 12 -14.38 55.39 36.16
N PRO A 13 -14.35 56.60 35.59
CA PRO A 13 -15.22 56.98 34.49
C PRO A 13 -14.70 56.43 33.16
N PHE A 14 -15.63 55.85 32.42
CA PHE A 14 -15.77 55.86 30.96
C PHE A 14 -14.69 56.62 30.17
N LEU A 15 -13.86 55.87 29.45
CA LEU A 15 -13.27 56.26 28.17
C LEU A 15 -13.47 55.10 27.20
N LEU A 16 -14.63 55.10 26.55
CA LEU A 16 -14.99 54.20 25.45
C LEU A 16 -14.29 54.70 24.18
N PHE A 17 -13.14 54.11 23.85
CA PHE A 17 -12.61 54.13 22.48
C PHE A 17 -13.21 52.93 21.73
N PRO A 18 -14.03 53.12 20.69
CA PRO A 18 -14.44 52.03 19.82
C PRO A 18 -13.26 51.69 18.90
N LEU A 19 -12.38 50.79 19.34
CA LEU A 19 -11.41 50.17 18.46
C LEU A 19 -12.18 49.16 17.58
N LEU A 20 -12.70 49.66 16.46
CA LEU A 20 -13.32 48.88 15.40
C LEU A 20 -12.22 48.06 14.70
N VAL A 21 -11.79 46.97 15.32
CA VAL A 21 -10.97 45.95 14.66
C VAL A 21 -11.89 45.25 13.68
N ALA A 22 -11.85 45.69 12.42
CA ALA A 22 -12.41 44.95 11.30
C ALA A 22 -11.63 43.62 11.19
N LEU A 23 -12.11 42.61 11.92
CA LEU A 23 -11.79 41.21 11.65
C LEU A 23 -12.40 40.89 10.29
N THR A 24 -11.68 41.22 9.22
CA THR A 24 -11.91 40.60 7.92
C THR A 24 -11.59 39.13 8.10
N VAL A 25 -12.61 38.35 8.47
CA VAL A 25 -12.60 36.91 8.27
C VAL A 25 -12.53 36.75 6.76
N THR A 26 -11.31 36.68 6.23
CA THR A 26 -11.11 36.14 4.90
C THR A 26 -11.59 34.71 5.01
N THR A 27 -12.84 34.47 4.62
CA THR A 27 -13.29 33.14 4.25
C THR A 27 -12.35 32.73 3.14
N VAL A 28 -11.36 31.91 3.49
CA VAL A 28 -10.59 31.18 2.50
C VAL A 28 -11.61 30.23 1.90
N ASP A 29 -12.31 30.71 0.87
CA ASP A 29 -13.13 29.89 0.00
C ASP A 29 -12.16 28.96 -0.72
N GLY A 30 -11.74 27.92 0.00
CA GLY A 30 -10.98 26.82 -0.56
C GLY A 30 -11.87 26.20 -1.60
N GLN A 31 -11.63 26.54 -2.87
CA GLN A 31 -12.27 25.86 -3.98
C GLN A 31 -12.07 24.36 -3.77
N GLU A 32 -13.17 23.64 -3.58
CA GLU A 32 -13.17 22.20 -3.51
C GLU A 32 -12.43 21.68 -4.74
N LYS A 33 -11.26 21.08 -4.53
CA LYS A 33 -10.39 20.63 -5.62
C LYS A 33 -11.16 19.56 -6.38
N LYS A 34 -11.69 19.92 -7.55
CA LYS A 34 -12.40 18.99 -8.43
C LYS A 34 -11.50 17.80 -8.71
N LEU A 35 -11.88 16.63 -8.18
CA LEU A 35 -11.15 15.39 -8.38
C LEU A 35 -11.11 15.04 -9.87
N LYS A 36 -9.94 14.60 -10.32
CA LYS A 36 -9.77 14.09 -11.68
C LYS A 36 -10.22 12.64 -11.73
N GLU A 37 -10.85 12.26 -12.84
CA GLU A 37 -11.27 10.89 -13.06
C GLU A 37 -10.06 9.95 -13.17
N LEU A 38 -10.24 8.75 -12.62
CA LEU A 38 -9.32 7.63 -12.79
C LEU A 38 -9.35 7.20 -14.26
N GLN A 39 -8.19 7.20 -14.92
CA GLN A 39 -8.11 6.89 -16.34
C GLN A 39 -7.72 5.43 -16.56
N TRP A 40 -8.62 4.64 -17.14
CA TRP A 40 -8.30 3.28 -17.57
C TRP A 40 -7.26 3.29 -18.68
N SER A 41 -6.19 2.51 -18.53
CA SER A 41 -5.06 2.43 -19.46
C SER A 41 -5.15 1.21 -20.34
N HIS A 42 -5.10 0.02 -19.74
CA HIS A 42 -5.06 -1.27 -20.42
C HIS A 42 -5.36 -2.40 -19.44
N ALA A 43 -5.37 -3.63 -19.94
CA ALA A 43 -5.65 -4.82 -19.14
C ALA A 43 -5.05 -6.08 -19.75
N PHE A 44 -4.96 -7.12 -18.93
CA PHE A 44 -4.49 -8.45 -19.30
C PHE A 44 -4.82 -9.47 -18.20
N ASP A 45 -4.62 -10.74 -18.51
CA ASP A 45 -4.73 -11.82 -17.53
C ASP A 45 -3.33 -12.27 -17.13
N LEU A 46 -3.09 -12.39 -15.82
CA LEU A 46 -1.84 -12.95 -15.30
C LEU A 46 -2.10 -14.38 -14.82
N ALA A 47 -1.28 -15.31 -15.30
CA ALA A 47 -1.31 -16.71 -14.87
C ALA A 47 -0.38 -16.90 -13.66
N CYS A 48 -0.78 -17.74 -12.72
CA CYS A 48 0.12 -18.21 -11.66
C CYS A 48 0.06 -19.73 -11.56
N ARG A 49 1.23 -20.37 -11.68
CA ARG A 49 1.36 -21.81 -11.52
C ARG A 49 1.11 -22.21 -10.06
N LYS A 50 0.82 -23.49 -9.84
CA LYS A 50 0.84 -24.05 -8.48
C LYS A 50 2.27 -24.39 -8.08
N LYS A 51 2.49 -24.52 -6.78
CA LYS A 51 3.74 -25.02 -6.22
C LYS A 51 4.20 -26.28 -6.97
N ASP A 52 5.49 -26.34 -7.30
CA ASP A 52 6.15 -27.46 -7.98
C ASP A 52 5.75 -27.69 -9.46
N GLU A 53 4.84 -26.89 -10.04
CA GLU A 53 4.61 -26.92 -11.50
C GLU A 53 5.77 -26.20 -12.21
N ALA A 54 6.32 -26.78 -13.27
CA ALA A 54 7.49 -26.20 -13.95
C ALA A 54 7.15 -25.07 -14.94
N ASN A 55 5.94 -25.08 -15.52
CA ASN A 55 5.56 -24.20 -16.62
C ASN A 55 4.11 -23.72 -16.47
N ILE A 56 3.84 -22.53 -17.00
CA ILE A 56 2.47 -22.06 -17.25
C ILE A 56 1.87 -22.85 -18.41
N THR A 57 0.66 -23.35 -18.22
CA THR A 57 -0.13 -24.09 -19.21
C THR A 57 -1.45 -23.38 -19.47
N ASP A 58 -2.27 -23.97 -20.36
CA ASP A 58 -3.66 -23.57 -20.58
C ASP A 58 -4.56 -23.83 -19.36
N LYS A 59 -4.18 -24.77 -18.49
CA LYS A 59 -4.90 -25.12 -17.25
C LYS A 59 -4.48 -24.29 -16.03
N THR A 60 -3.40 -23.52 -16.16
CA THR A 60 -2.90 -22.68 -15.07
C THR A 60 -3.93 -21.61 -14.71
N THR A 61 -4.18 -21.43 -13.41
CA THR A 61 -5.11 -20.41 -12.90
C THR A 61 -4.69 -19.03 -13.37
N ARG A 62 -5.66 -18.21 -13.77
CA ARG A 62 -5.47 -16.85 -14.28
C ARG A 62 -6.35 -15.86 -13.54
N TRP A 63 -5.84 -14.65 -13.43
CA TRP A 63 -6.49 -13.54 -12.76
C TRP A 63 -6.55 -12.35 -13.72
N GLY A 64 -7.75 -11.80 -13.92
CA GLY A 64 -7.91 -10.54 -14.64
C GLY A 64 -7.23 -9.41 -13.88
N VAL A 65 -6.48 -8.56 -14.60
CA VAL A 65 -5.79 -7.40 -14.06
C VAL A 65 -6.08 -6.18 -14.93
N GLU A 66 -6.47 -5.09 -14.28
CA GLU A 66 -6.69 -3.80 -14.91
C GLU A 66 -5.60 -2.81 -14.49
N ALA A 67 -5.18 -1.97 -15.43
CA ALA A 67 -4.23 -0.89 -15.20
C ALA A 67 -4.91 0.47 -15.37
N PHE A 68 -4.74 1.35 -14.39
CA PHE A 68 -5.29 2.71 -14.36
C PHE A 68 -4.19 3.74 -14.11
N ARG A 69 -4.47 4.99 -14.46
CA ARG A 69 -3.69 6.16 -14.07
C ARG A 69 -4.50 7.03 -13.13
N ASP A 70 -3.99 7.24 -11.92
CA ASP A 70 -4.54 8.19 -10.96
C ASP A 70 -3.92 9.57 -11.15
N ASN A 71 -4.70 10.49 -11.73
CA ASN A 71 -4.24 11.84 -12.04
C ASN A 71 -4.26 12.81 -10.85
N ASN A 72 -4.72 12.35 -9.67
CA ASN A 72 -4.81 13.18 -8.47
C ASN A 72 -3.48 13.28 -7.72
N THR A 73 -2.51 12.41 -8.01
CA THR A 73 -1.21 12.27 -7.31
C THR A 73 -0.02 13.00 -7.96
N GLY A 74 -0.25 14.17 -8.58
CA GLY A 74 0.85 15.06 -9.00
C GLY A 74 1.71 14.58 -10.18
N GLY A 75 1.39 13.44 -10.79
CA GLY A 75 2.13 12.93 -11.95
C GLY A 75 1.50 11.74 -12.66
N GLY A 76 0.34 11.25 -12.21
CA GLY A 76 -0.27 10.07 -12.82
C GLY A 76 0.39 8.77 -12.33
N ILE A 77 0.21 8.42 -11.05
CA ILE A 77 0.67 7.12 -10.54
C ILE A 77 -0.11 6.00 -11.25
N GLY A 78 0.62 4.95 -11.62
CA GLY A 78 0.03 3.73 -12.16
C GLY A 78 -0.57 2.88 -11.07
N LEU A 79 -1.77 2.37 -11.32
CA LEU A 79 -2.50 1.50 -10.44
C LEU A 79 -2.80 0.19 -11.17
N TYR A 80 -2.34 -0.94 -10.64
CA TYR A 80 -2.80 -2.25 -11.07
C TYR A 80 -3.76 -2.79 -10.03
N ILE A 81 -4.88 -3.36 -10.46
CA ILE A 81 -5.81 -4.08 -9.59
C ILE A 81 -6.09 -5.45 -10.19
N SER A 82 -6.05 -6.49 -9.36
CA SER A 82 -6.48 -7.83 -9.76
C SER A 82 -7.95 -8.06 -9.45
N GLN A 83 -8.55 -9.07 -10.07
CA GLN A 83 -9.97 -9.43 -9.87
C GLN A 83 -10.32 -9.81 -8.42
N THR A 84 -9.31 -10.02 -7.56
CA THR A 84 -9.47 -10.31 -6.13
C THR A 84 -9.53 -9.03 -5.28
N GLY A 85 -9.22 -7.87 -5.87
CA GLY A 85 -9.13 -6.58 -5.17
C GLY A 85 -7.74 -6.31 -4.59
N SER A 86 -6.74 -7.10 -4.95
CA SER A 86 -5.34 -6.79 -4.66
C SER A 86 -4.88 -5.63 -5.53
N ILE A 87 -4.18 -4.68 -4.92
CA ILE A 87 -3.82 -3.42 -5.54
C ILE A 87 -2.30 -3.27 -5.49
N ALA A 88 -1.72 -2.77 -6.57
CA ALA A 88 -0.31 -2.43 -6.65
C ALA A 88 -0.16 -1.06 -7.32
N ILE A 89 0.85 -0.30 -6.92
CA ILE A 89 1.17 0.96 -7.56
C ILE A 89 2.55 0.92 -8.17
N ALA A 90 2.71 1.60 -9.31
CA ALA A 90 3.96 1.63 -10.04
C ALA A 90 4.17 3.00 -10.71
N PRO A 91 5.42 3.37 -10.98
CA PRO A 91 5.71 4.57 -11.76
C PRO A 91 5.40 4.35 -13.25
N ASN A 92 5.84 5.29 -14.10
CA ASN A 92 5.82 5.20 -15.57
C ASN A 92 4.46 5.33 -16.27
N PHE A 93 3.39 5.72 -15.57
CA PHE A 93 2.10 6.02 -16.21
C PHE A 93 1.96 7.48 -16.68
N ALA A 94 2.82 8.37 -16.19
CA ALA A 94 2.78 9.81 -16.48
C ALA A 94 2.76 10.11 -17.99
N ASN A 95 3.62 9.42 -18.75
CA ASN A 95 3.83 9.67 -20.18
C ASN A 95 2.95 8.78 -21.09
N LEU A 96 2.09 7.94 -20.51
CA LEU A 96 1.16 7.16 -21.30
C LEU A 96 0.06 8.07 -21.86
N THR A 97 -0.53 7.66 -22.97
CA THR A 97 -1.77 8.24 -23.50
C THR A 97 -2.90 7.20 -23.41
N PRO A 98 -3.51 7.00 -22.23
CA PRO A 98 -4.66 6.13 -22.06
C PRO A 98 -5.88 6.57 -22.91
N PRO A 99 -6.72 5.64 -23.37
CA PRO A 99 -6.54 4.19 -23.34
C PRO A 99 -5.53 3.71 -24.39
N LEU A 100 -4.72 2.71 -24.06
CA LEU A 100 -3.75 2.14 -25.00
C LEU A 100 -4.44 1.19 -25.98
N LYS A 101 -4.33 1.49 -27.28
CA LYS A 101 -4.88 0.67 -28.38
C LYS A 101 -3.84 0.49 -29.49
N PRO A 102 -3.36 -0.74 -29.77
CA PRO A 102 -3.62 -1.98 -29.03
C PRO A 102 -2.88 -2.04 -27.69
N SER A 103 -3.52 -2.60 -26.67
CA SER A 103 -2.82 -3.05 -25.44
C SER A 103 -1.96 -4.26 -25.78
N LYS A 104 -0.70 -4.27 -25.34
CA LYS A 104 0.16 -5.45 -25.43
C LYS A 104 -0.04 -6.32 -24.19
N GLY A 105 -0.10 -7.64 -24.38
CA GLY A 105 -0.10 -8.58 -23.26
C GLY A 105 1.25 -8.57 -22.52
N PRO A 106 1.26 -8.93 -21.23
CA PRO A 106 2.48 -9.00 -20.43
C PRO A 106 3.34 -10.19 -20.86
N THR A 107 4.66 -10.04 -20.76
CA THR A 107 5.62 -11.10 -21.06
C THR A 107 6.00 -11.82 -19.77
N TRP A 108 5.71 -13.12 -19.69
CA TRP A 108 6.16 -13.97 -18.58
C TRP A 108 7.69 -14.12 -18.59
N LEU A 109 8.30 -14.08 -17.41
CA LEU A 109 9.74 -14.26 -17.24
C LEU A 109 10.08 -15.57 -16.51
N THR A 110 9.58 -15.74 -15.29
CA THR A 110 9.90 -16.87 -14.43
C THR A 110 8.86 -17.03 -13.33
N GLY A 111 8.86 -18.20 -12.70
CA GLY A 111 8.10 -18.50 -11.50
C GLY A 111 8.99 -18.81 -10.31
N ASN A 112 8.53 -18.48 -9.11
CA ASN A 112 9.24 -18.66 -7.84
C ASN A 112 8.34 -19.37 -6.84
N ASP A 113 8.92 -20.25 -6.02
CA ASP A 113 8.24 -20.87 -4.88
C ASP A 113 8.88 -20.34 -3.60
N LEU A 114 8.17 -19.45 -2.90
CA LEU A 114 8.69 -18.69 -1.76
C LEU A 114 8.14 -19.24 -0.45
N PRO A 115 8.97 -19.91 0.39
CA PRO A 115 8.53 -20.29 1.72
C PRO A 115 8.25 -19.06 2.58
N ALA A 116 7.24 -19.12 3.45
CA ALA A 116 6.96 -18.06 4.41
C ALA A 116 6.57 -18.66 5.76
N ARG A 117 7.37 -18.37 6.79
CA ARG A 117 7.15 -18.89 8.14
C ARG A 117 6.11 -18.07 8.89
N LYS A 118 5.46 -18.71 9.86
CA LYS A 118 4.57 -18.01 10.79
C LYS A 118 5.38 -17.15 11.76
N ALA A 119 4.76 -16.09 12.28
CA ALA A 119 5.36 -15.29 13.35
C ALA A 119 5.78 -16.17 14.54
N GLY A 120 6.97 -15.93 15.08
CA GLY A 120 7.56 -16.67 16.20
C GLY A 120 8.28 -17.98 15.84
N VAL A 121 8.14 -18.47 14.60
CA VAL A 121 8.84 -19.67 14.14
C VAL A 121 10.24 -19.31 13.65
N LEU A 122 11.31 -19.86 14.22
CA LEU A 122 12.67 -19.37 13.91
C LEU A 122 13.30 -19.95 12.62
N LYS A 123 12.79 -21.09 12.12
CA LYS A 123 13.38 -21.82 11.00
C LYS A 123 12.29 -22.30 10.05
N PHE A 124 12.63 -22.54 8.79
CA PHE A 124 11.71 -23.24 7.90
C PHE A 124 11.51 -24.68 8.38
N GLU A 125 10.27 -25.01 8.68
CA GLU A 125 9.79 -26.34 9.03
C GLU A 125 9.19 -27.03 7.80
N LYS A 126 8.95 -28.34 7.89
CA LYS A 126 8.41 -29.14 6.77
C LYS A 126 7.03 -28.66 6.30
N ASP A 127 6.25 -28.06 7.20
CA ASP A 127 4.91 -27.53 6.97
C ASP A 127 4.90 -26.00 6.77
N THR A 128 6.07 -25.36 6.59
CA THR A 128 6.16 -23.96 6.17
C THR A 128 5.34 -23.78 4.90
N ALA A 129 4.45 -22.79 4.89
CA ALA A 129 3.70 -22.43 3.70
C ALA A 129 4.67 -22.03 2.58
N VAL A 130 4.37 -22.41 1.35
CA VAL A 130 5.14 -22.02 0.17
C VAL A 130 4.18 -21.39 -0.82
N HIS A 131 4.47 -20.16 -1.20
CA HIS A 131 3.64 -19.36 -2.11
C HIS A 131 4.27 -19.35 -3.49
N ALA A 132 3.50 -19.74 -4.50
CA ALA A 132 3.94 -19.69 -5.88
C ALA A 132 3.74 -18.27 -6.41
N MET A 133 4.72 -17.73 -7.10
CA MET A 133 4.69 -16.35 -7.57
C MET A 133 5.29 -16.25 -8.96
N GLU A 134 4.56 -15.64 -9.88
CA GLU A 134 5.01 -15.44 -11.26
C GLU A 134 5.37 -13.99 -11.53
N LEU A 135 6.42 -13.82 -12.34
CA LEU A 135 6.96 -12.53 -12.75
C LEU A 135 6.62 -12.25 -14.20
N PHE A 136 6.09 -11.07 -14.46
CA PHE A 136 5.73 -10.58 -15.77
C PHE A 136 6.28 -9.18 -16.02
N ARG A 137 6.63 -8.89 -17.27
CA ARG A 137 6.89 -7.53 -17.74
C ARG A 137 5.63 -6.99 -18.39
N ASP A 138 5.13 -5.86 -17.92
CA ASP A 138 4.15 -5.07 -18.65
C ASP A 138 4.87 -4.20 -19.70
N PRO A 139 4.79 -4.53 -21.00
CA PRO A 139 5.46 -3.76 -22.04
C PRO A 139 4.80 -2.40 -22.31
N ASN A 140 3.64 -2.12 -21.73
CA ASN A 140 2.91 -0.87 -21.95
C ASN A 140 3.45 0.25 -21.04
N ALA A 141 3.65 -0.05 -19.76
CA ALA A 141 4.17 0.91 -18.77
C ALA A 141 5.62 0.61 -18.34
N ASP A 142 6.23 -0.44 -18.88
CA ASP A 142 7.60 -0.85 -18.57
C ASP A 142 7.81 -1.12 -17.07
N ASN A 143 6.82 -1.79 -16.46
CA ASN A 143 6.81 -2.18 -15.05
C ASN A 143 6.92 -3.70 -14.89
N TRP A 144 7.53 -4.13 -13.80
CA TRP A 144 7.47 -5.52 -13.35
C TRP A 144 6.20 -5.76 -12.57
N LEU A 145 5.54 -6.87 -12.86
CA LEU A 145 4.35 -7.35 -12.18
C LEU A 145 4.64 -8.70 -11.57
N PHE A 146 4.23 -8.86 -10.33
CA PHE A 146 4.37 -10.08 -9.55
C PHE A 146 2.97 -10.50 -9.14
N ILE A 147 2.62 -11.76 -9.34
CA ILE A 147 1.32 -12.28 -8.92
C ILE A 147 1.47 -13.63 -8.23
N THR A 148 0.72 -13.85 -7.16
CA THR A 148 0.72 -15.13 -6.42
C THR A 148 -0.37 -16.09 -6.89
N GLU A 149 -0.34 -17.32 -6.38
CA GLU A 149 -1.33 -18.36 -6.67
C GLU A 149 -2.75 -17.97 -6.24
N THR A 150 -2.87 -16.99 -5.35
CA THR A 150 -4.15 -16.43 -4.84
C THR A 150 -4.54 -15.11 -5.50
N GLY A 151 -3.80 -14.66 -6.51
CA GLY A 151 -4.11 -13.44 -7.26
C GLY A 151 -3.75 -12.14 -6.53
N LEU A 152 -2.81 -12.21 -5.59
CA LEU A 152 -2.26 -11.04 -4.91
C LEU A 152 -1.17 -10.44 -5.80
N ILE A 153 -1.25 -9.14 -6.08
CA ILE A 153 -0.40 -8.46 -7.05
C ILE A 153 0.52 -7.45 -6.37
N ALA A 154 1.77 -7.37 -6.84
CA ALA A 154 2.68 -6.28 -6.56
C ALA A 154 3.32 -5.80 -7.86
N ALA A 155 3.74 -4.55 -7.88
CA ALA A 155 4.34 -3.93 -9.05
C ALA A 155 5.51 -3.04 -8.63
N THR A 156 6.52 -2.96 -9.48
CA THR A 156 7.65 -2.06 -9.27
C THR A 156 8.25 -1.65 -10.62
N ASN A 157 9.01 -0.56 -10.63
CA ASN A 157 10.01 -0.38 -11.66
C ASN A 157 11.22 -1.28 -11.38
N GLY A 158 12.08 -1.45 -12.36
CA GLY A 158 13.33 -2.16 -12.16
C GLY A 158 14.04 -2.35 -13.49
N LYS A 159 15.37 -2.30 -13.45
CA LYS A 159 16.20 -2.68 -14.58
C LYS A 159 16.10 -4.20 -14.73
N LEU A 160 15.76 -4.67 -15.93
CA LEU A 160 15.98 -6.08 -16.26
C LEU A 160 17.49 -6.34 -16.12
N HIS A 161 17.89 -7.42 -15.46
CA HIS A 161 19.24 -7.96 -15.58
C HIS A 161 19.19 -9.23 -16.44
N PRO A 162 18.96 -9.10 -17.77
CA PRO A 162 18.82 -10.24 -18.66
C PRO A 162 20.20 -10.89 -18.78
N GLY A 163 20.40 -12.00 -18.10
CA GLY A 163 21.69 -12.69 -18.05
C GLY A 163 21.89 -13.55 -16.81
N LYS A 164 21.08 -13.35 -15.76
CA LYS A 164 21.00 -14.24 -14.58
C LYS A 164 19.70 -15.03 -14.51
N THR A 165 19.00 -15.21 -15.64
CA THR A 165 17.75 -15.98 -15.71
C THR A 165 17.95 -17.38 -15.11
N GLY A 166 17.07 -17.79 -14.21
CA GLY A 166 17.07 -19.13 -13.61
C GLY A 166 17.71 -19.22 -12.21
N THR A 167 18.08 -18.10 -11.59
CA THR A 167 18.41 -18.11 -10.16
C THR A 167 17.15 -17.93 -9.33
N ASN A 168 16.85 -18.92 -8.48
CA ASN A 168 15.83 -18.79 -7.45
C ASN A 168 16.13 -17.60 -6.54
N PRO A 169 15.11 -16.88 -6.06
CA PRO A 169 15.29 -15.82 -5.09
C PRO A 169 16.04 -16.33 -3.85
N LYS A 170 17.05 -15.56 -3.44
CA LYS A 170 17.85 -15.89 -2.27
C LYS A 170 17.19 -15.30 -1.04
N TRP A 171 16.91 -16.14 -0.03
CA TRP A 171 16.44 -15.64 1.26
C TRP A 171 17.50 -14.71 1.90
N VAL A 172 17.05 -13.56 2.39
CA VAL A 172 17.88 -12.51 3.00
C VAL A 172 17.73 -12.56 4.52
N HIS A 173 16.52 -12.31 5.01
CA HIS A 173 16.17 -12.38 6.43
C HIS A 173 14.65 -12.49 6.61
N SER A 174 14.22 -12.46 7.88
CA SER A 174 12.81 -12.49 8.25
C SER A 174 12.52 -11.50 9.38
N VAL A 175 11.29 -11.04 9.47
CA VAL A 175 10.80 -10.21 10.58
C VAL A 175 9.43 -10.68 11.03
N ASP A 176 9.13 -10.49 12.32
CA ASP A 176 7.80 -10.72 12.87
C ASP A 176 7.16 -9.36 13.18
N LEU A 177 5.97 -9.12 12.63
CA LEU A 177 5.24 -7.86 12.76
C LEU A 177 3.97 -8.07 13.56
N ALA A 178 3.58 -7.08 14.36
CA ALA A 178 2.32 -7.06 15.09
C ALA A 178 1.42 -5.96 14.52
N VAL A 179 0.12 -6.18 14.46
CA VAL A 179 -0.82 -5.23 13.86
C VAL A 179 -2.09 -5.14 14.68
N ARG A 180 -2.45 -3.93 15.10
CA ARG A 180 -3.71 -3.67 15.78
C ARG A 180 -4.84 -3.58 14.76
N LYS A 181 -6.05 -3.86 15.24
CA LYS A 181 -7.26 -3.63 14.43
C LYS A 181 -7.56 -2.14 14.31
N GLY A 182 -8.24 -1.76 13.23
CA GLY A 182 -8.65 -0.37 13.02
C GLY A 182 -9.48 0.18 14.18
N GLY A 183 -9.11 1.35 14.70
CA GLY A 183 -9.73 2.00 15.86
C GLY A 183 -9.33 1.43 17.22
N VAL A 184 -8.46 0.42 17.27
CA VAL A 184 -8.00 -0.21 18.52
C VAL A 184 -6.62 0.31 18.89
N LYS A 185 -6.53 0.96 20.07
CA LYS A 185 -5.26 1.52 20.57
C LYS A 185 -4.38 0.49 21.28
N GLU A 186 -4.98 -0.53 21.88
CA GLU A 186 -4.28 -1.52 22.69
C GLU A 186 -3.72 -2.69 21.87
N TRP A 187 -2.60 -3.25 22.32
CA TRP A 187 -1.90 -4.35 21.64
C TRP A 187 -2.37 -5.75 22.03
N LYS A 188 -3.28 -5.87 23.01
CA LYS A 188 -3.68 -7.15 23.63
C LYS A 188 -4.09 -8.21 22.60
N ASP A 189 -4.79 -7.79 21.54
CA ASP A 189 -5.33 -8.66 20.50
C ASP A 189 -4.71 -8.38 19.12
N ALA A 190 -3.50 -7.80 19.10
CA ALA A 190 -2.80 -7.52 17.87
C ALA A 190 -2.46 -8.83 17.13
N ALA A 191 -2.83 -8.90 15.86
CA ALA A 191 -2.45 -10.00 14.98
C ALA A 191 -0.94 -10.00 14.78
N LYS A 192 -0.33 -11.18 14.60
CA LYS A 192 1.10 -11.33 14.33
C LYS A 192 1.32 -12.00 12.98
N PHE A 193 2.28 -11.50 12.22
CA PHE A 193 2.60 -11.99 10.88
C PHE A 193 4.11 -12.18 10.74
N GLY A 194 4.52 -13.36 10.28
CA GLY A 194 5.87 -13.55 9.77
C GLY A 194 5.99 -12.97 8.36
N VAL A 195 7.09 -12.27 8.10
CA VAL A 195 7.43 -11.70 6.79
C VAL A 195 8.85 -12.12 6.43
N GLU A 196 8.97 -12.78 5.29
CA GLU A 196 10.25 -13.17 4.70
C GLU A 196 10.69 -12.17 3.66
N VAL A 197 11.99 -11.93 3.59
CA VAL A 197 12.60 -11.04 2.60
C VAL A 197 13.53 -11.86 1.72
N TYR A 198 13.28 -11.81 0.41
CA TYR A 198 14.08 -12.47 -0.62
C TYR A 198 14.72 -11.44 -1.53
N ARG A 199 15.91 -11.75 -2.03
CA ARG A 199 16.55 -11.06 -3.14
C ARG A 199 16.27 -11.81 -4.43
N ASP A 200 15.61 -11.16 -5.38
CA ASP A 200 15.46 -11.67 -6.73
C ASP A 200 16.59 -11.16 -7.64
N ALA A 201 17.54 -12.04 -7.93
CA ALA A 201 18.68 -11.73 -8.79
C ALA A 201 18.30 -11.50 -10.27
N ASN A 202 17.08 -11.84 -10.70
CA ASN A 202 16.62 -11.59 -12.07
C ASN A 202 16.23 -10.12 -12.27
N THR A 203 15.66 -9.49 -11.24
CA THR A 203 15.09 -8.14 -11.31
C THR A 203 15.78 -7.11 -10.40
N SER A 204 16.74 -7.55 -9.57
CA SER A 204 17.40 -6.71 -8.53
C SER A 204 16.39 -6.05 -7.60
N ASN A 205 15.33 -6.80 -7.26
CA ASN A 205 14.32 -6.37 -6.30
C ASN A 205 14.42 -7.19 -5.02
N LEU A 206 14.00 -6.57 -3.92
CA LEU A 206 13.62 -7.27 -2.70
C LEU A 206 12.15 -7.67 -2.81
N ILE A 207 11.86 -8.91 -2.47
CA ILE A 207 10.52 -9.47 -2.35
C ILE A 207 10.23 -9.66 -0.87
N TYR A 208 9.23 -8.95 -0.37
CA TYR A 208 8.66 -9.18 0.95
C TYR A 208 7.45 -10.08 0.77
N VAL A 209 7.36 -11.17 1.52
CA VAL A 209 6.21 -12.09 1.47
C VAL A 209 5.78 -12.46 2.89
N THR A 210 4.49 -12.33 3.16
CA THR A 210 3.91 -12.73 4.45
C THR A 210 3.59 -14.21 4.48
N GLN A 211 3.39 -14.76 5.68
CA GLN A 211 2.88 -16.13 5.90
C GLN A 211 1.53 -16.45 5.21
N HIS A 212 0.81 -15.45 4.70
CA HIS A 212 -0.46 -15.61 3.97
C HIS A 212 -0.33 -15.34 2.45
N GLY A 213 0.90 -15.14 1.97
CA GLY A 213 1.18 -14.92 0.54
C GLY A 213 0.99 -13.48 0.05
N TYR A 214 0.69 -12.51 0.92
CA TYR A 214 0.75 -11.10 0.50
C TYR A 214 2.19 -10.72 0.19
N ILE A 215 2.38 -10.02 -0.93
CA ILE A 215 3.68 -9.63 -1.46
C ILE A 215 3.80 -8.11 -1.58
N ALA A 216 5.01 -7.61 -1.35
CA ALA A 216 5.42 -6.26 -1.70
C ALA A 216 6.82 -6.31 -2.32
N ILE A 217 7.05 -5.48 -3.33
CA ILE A 217 8.27 -5.50 -4.13
C ILE A 217 8.86 -4.10 -4.16
N ILE A 218 10.17 -4.00 -3.97
CA ILE A 218 10.90 -2.74 -4.04
C ILE A 218 12.29 -2.97 -4.66
N PRO A 219 12.85 -2.03 -5.42
CA PRO A 219 14.21 -2.14 -5.91
C PRO A 219 15.23 -2.27 -4.77
N GLU A 220 16.21 -3.16 -4.94
CA GLU A 220 17.35 -3.26 -4.03
C GLU A 220 18.41 -2.21 -4.42
N GLU A 221 18.28 -1.01 -3.89
CA GLU A 221 19.22 0.10 -4.16
C GLU A 221 20.61 -0.11 -3.51
N LYS A 222 20.68 -0.94 -2.46
CA LYS A 222 21.90 -1.30 -1.74
C LYS A 222 21.86 -2.77 -1.38
N GLU A 223 22.99 -3.45 -1.57
CA GLU A 223 23.09 -4.85 -1.18
C GLU A 223 22.84 -5.01 0.32
N VAL A 224 21.82 -5.78 0.67
CA VAL A 224 21.54 -6.16 2.05
C VAL A 224 22.61 -7.15 2.52
N THR A 225 23.25 -6.85 3.65
CA THR A 225 24.32 -7.66 4.24
C THR A 225 24.13 -7.83 5.74
N GLY A 226 24.68 -8.92 6.29
CA GLY A 226 24.60 -9.22 7.72
C GLY A 226 23.38 -10.06 8.11
N GLU A 227 23.23 -10.28 9.42
CA GLU A 227 22.09 -10.97 9.99
C GLU A 227 20.88 -10.02 10.08
N GLY A 228 19.68 -10.56 9.85
CA GLY A 228 18.43 -9.81 10.02
C GLY A 228 18.29 -9.27 11.43
N LYS A 229 17.83 -8.03 11.56
CA LYS A 229 17.52 -7.38 12.83
C LYS A 229 16.02 -7.32 13.03
N ALA A 230 15.59 -7.26 14.29
CA ALA A 230 14.20 -6.98 14.58
C ALA A 230 13.82 -5.59 14.01
N PRO A 231 12.64 -5.46 13.40
CA PRO A 231 12.18 -4.18 12.89
C PRO A 231 11.80 -3.25 14.04
N GLU A 232 11.96 -1.95 13.82
CA GLU A 232 11.58 -0.94 14.82
C GLU A 232 10.17 -0.43 14.49
N TRP A 233 9.25 -0.52 15.45
CA TRP A 233 7.92 0.04 15.28
C TRP A 233 7.97 1.58 15.30
N LEU A 234 7.36 2.23 14.31
CA LEU A 234 7.31 3.68 14.18
C LEU A 234 6.02 4.25 14.78
N HIS A 235 4.89 3.93 14.17
CA HIS A 235 3.57 4.39 14.56
C HIS A 235 2.49 3.51 13.90
N GLY A 236 1.23 3.73 14.28
CA GLY A 236 0.07 3.11 13.65
C GLY A 236 -0.86 4.15 13.04
N LEU A 237 -1.62 3.74 12.03
CA LEU A 237 -2.55 4.55 11.25
C LEU A 237 -3.92 3.85 11.22
N ASP A 238 -4.99 4.63 11.30
CA ASP A 238 -6.36 4.15 11.08
C ASP A 238 -6.88 4.64 9.72
N LEU A 239 -6.92 3.75 8.73
CA LEU A 239 -7.34 4.08 7.37
C LEU A 239 -8.82 3.73 7.18
N SER A 240 -9.67 4.74 7.01
CA SER A 240 -11.08 4.51 6.67
C SER A 240 -11.20 4.19 5.18
N CYS A 241 -11.91 3.13 4.81
CA CYS A 241 -12.12 2.78 3.41
C CYS A 241 -13.58 2.52 3.12
N ARG A 242 -14.13 3.30 2.19
CA ARG A 242 -15.49 3.12 1.70
C ARG A 242 -15.58 1.90 0.81
N LYS A 243 -16.78 1.31 0.77
CA LYS A 243 -17.13 0.38 -0.31
C LYS A 243 -17.38 1.14 -1.61
N SER A 244 -17.33 0.44 -2.74
CA SER A 244 -17.55 1.08 -4.05
C SER A 244 -18.91 1.78 -4.22
N ASP A 245 -19.93 1.36 -3.46
CA ASP A 245 -21.28 1.92 -3.45
C ASP A 245 -21.54 2.95 -2.33
N GLU A 246 -20.54 3.21 -1.48
CA GLU A 246 -20.64 4.15 -0.36
C GLU A 246 -20.22 5.56 -0.77
N LYS A 247 -21.18 6.51 -0.74
CA LYS A 247 -20.97 7.87 -1.26
C LYS A 247 -20.11 8.77 -0.37
N SER A 248 -20.14 8.56 0.94
CA SER A 248 -19.46 9.42 1.93
C SER A 248 -19.02 8.60 3.13
N PHE A 249 -17.98 9.05 3.83
CA PHE A 249 -17.61 8.46 5.11
C PHE A 249 -18.76 8.57 6.11
N THR A 250 -19.03 7.48 6.80
CA THR A 250 -20.00 7.36 7.88
C THR A 250 -19.31 6.77 9.10
N LYS A 251 -20.02 6.72 10.24
CA LYS A 251 -19.56 5.99 11.42
C LYS A 251 -19.38 4.49 11.18
N ASP A 252 -20.06 3.95 10.15
CA ASP A 252 -20.07 2.55 9.80
C ASP A 252 -19.05 2.22 8.70
N THR A 253 -18.36 3.24 8.15
CA THR A 253 -17.26 3.00 7.20
C THR A 253 -16.17 2.19 7.89
N ARG A 254 -15.74 1.12 7.21
CA ARG A 254 -14.70 0.23 7.75
C ARG A 254 -13.39 0.99 7.95
N LYS A 255 -12.75 0.78 9.10
CA LYS A 255 -11.41 1.24 9.39
C LYS A 255 -10.45 0.06 9.41
N PHE A 256 -9.29 0.23 8.79
CA PHE A 256 -8.20 -0.73 8.79
C PHE A 256 -7.06 -0.17 9.63
N GLY A 257 -6.61 -0.96 10.61
CA GLY A 257 -5.38 -0.67 11.33
C GLY A 257 -4.19 -0.99 10.44
N VAL A 258 -3.25 -0.04 10.34
CA VAL A 258 -1.99 -0.21 9.61
C VAL A 258 -0.85 0.16 10.55
N GLU A 259 0.11 -0.73 10.74
CA GLU A 259 1.31 -0.44 11.51
C GLU A 259 2.50 -0.22 10.58
N VAL A 260 3.34 0.75 10.92
CA VAL A 260 4.51 1.13 10.15
C VAL A 260 5.76 0.73 10.92
N TYR A 261 6.61 -0.06 10.27
CA TYR A 261 7.85 -0.56 10.82
C TYR A 261 9.04 -0.11 9.98
N ASN A 262 10.16 0.20 10.63
CA ASN A 262 11.45 0.41 10.00
C ASN A 262 12.22 -0.92 9.98
N ASP A 263 12.38 -1.52 8.80
CA ASP A 263 13.26 -2.66 8.59
C ASP A 263 14.69 -2.16 8.47
N VAL A 264 15.34 -2.01 9.62
CA VAL A 264 16.71 -1.48 9.75
C VAL A 264 17.76 -2.32 9.01
N THR A 265 17.45 -3.55 8.63
CA THR A 265 18.35 -4.40 7.84
C THR A 265 18.38 -3.97 6.37
N THR A 266 17.24 -3.56 5.81
CA THR A 266 17.13 -3.16 4.41
C THR A 266 17.11 -1.65 4.20
N GLY A 267 16.78 -0.88 5.25
CA GLY A 267 16.55 0.56 5.16
C GLY A 267 15.21 0.90 4.52
N ASN A 268 14.25 -0.02 4.53
CA ASN A 268 12.90 0.17 4.02
C ASN A 268 11.88 0.25 5.17
N LEU A 269 10.74 0.88 4.88
CA LEU A 269 9.57 0.86 5.73
C LEU A 269 8.65 -0.26 5.28
N ILE A 270 8.13 -1.01 6.25
CA ILE A 270 7.08 -2.02 6.04
C ILE A 270 5.79 -1.47 6.64
N PHE A 271 4.78 -1.28 5.79
CA PHE A 271 3.41 -1.03 6.19
C PHE A 271 2.70 -2.37 6.19
N ILE A 272 1.99 -2.69 7.26
CA ILE A 272 1.23 -3.92 7.35
C ILE A 272 -0.17 -3.64 7.90
N THR A 273 -1.18 -4.16 7.22
CA THR A 273 -2.58 -4.02 7.63
C THR A 273 -3.03 -5.15 8.55
N GLU A 274 -4.13 -4.94 9.26
CA GLU A 274 -4.78 -5.98 10.10
C GLU A 274 -5.14 -7.27 9.34
N THR A 275 -5.18 -7.23 7.99
CA THR A 275 -5.44 -8.39 7.13
C THR A 275 -4.18 -9.21 6.80
N GLY A 276 -3.00 -8.67 7.13
CA GLY A 276 -1.70 -9.20 6.74
C GLY A 276 -1.19 -8.68 5.39
N CYS A 277 -1.97 -7.86 4.66
CA CYS A 277 -1.47 -7.21 3.45
C CYS A 277 -0.36 -6.21 3.80
N ILE A 278 0.70 -6.21 2.98
CA ILE A 278 1.89 -5.39 3.17
C ILE A 278 2.14 -4.44 2.01
N GLY A 279 2.73 -3.30 2.31
CA GLY A 279 3.35 -2.40 1.34
C GLY A 279 4.74 -1.99 1.83
N VAL A 280 5.66 -1.75 0.91
CA VAL A 280 7.04 -1.36 1.24
C VAL A 280 7.44 -0.08 0.51
N ALA A 281 8.11 0.83 1.21
CA ALA A 281 8.67 2.06 0.67
C ALA A 281 10.07 2.32 1.24
N PRO A 282 10.94 3.10 0.57
CA PRO A 282 12.23 3.49 1.15
C PRO A 282 12.03 4.28 2.45
N ALA A 283 12.86 4.05 3.47
CA ALA A 283 12.82 4.86 4.68
C ALA A 283 13.45 6.24 4.45
N PRO A 284 12.82 7.33 4.95
CA PRO A 284 13.47 8.63 4.94
C PRO A 284 14.69 8.62 5.85
N ALA A 285 15.72 9.38 5.47
CA ALA A 285 16.96 9.47 6.23
C ALA A 285 16.70 9.97 7.67
N GLY A 286 17.25 9.28 8.66
CA GLY A 286 17.16 9.68 10.07
C GLY A 286 15.78 9.49 10.71
N VAL A 287 14.94 8.62 10.15
CA VAL A 287 13.67 8.21 10.79
C VAL A 287 13.92 7.75 12.22
N LYS A 288 13.09 8.22 13.17
CA LYS A 288 13.19 7.88 14.59
C LYS A 288 12.04 6.97 14.99
N ALA A 289 12.38 5.89 15.70
CA ALA A 289 11.44 4.95 16.27
C ALA A 289 11.35 5.10 17.81
N PRO A 290 10.14 5.16 18.40
CA PRO A 290 8.87 5.41 17.73
C PRO A 290 8.80 6.85 17.19
N THR A 291 7.88 7.11 16.27
CA THR A 291 7.65 8.45 15.71
C THR A 291 7.14 9.40 16.81
N PRO A 292 7.87 10.48 17.13
CA PRO A 292 7.43 11.43 18.15
C PRO A 292 6.19 12.18 17.69
N LYS A 293 5.10 12.10 18.47
CA LYS A 293 3.83 12.80 18.17
C LYS A 293 3.32 12.51 16.76
N ALA A 294 3.22 11.21 16.43
CA ALA A 294 2.69 10.76 15.15
C ALA A 294 1.36 11.45 14.82
N LYS A 295 1.26 11.96 13.60
CA LYS A 295 0.07 12.57 13.02
C LYS A 295 -0.85 11.49 12.46
N GLU A 296 -2.15 11.78 12.47
CA GLU A 296 -3.14 10.99 11.74
C GLU A 296 -2.90 11.08 10.22
N PRO A 297 -3.25 10.04 9.46
CA PRO A 297 -3.13 10.07 8.01
C PRO A 297 -4.09 11.08 7.40
N GLU A 298 -3.61 11.85 6.42
CA GLU A 298 -4.43 12.81 5.68
C GLU A 298 -5.14 12.08 4.54
N TRP A 299 -6.47 12.03 4.54
CA TRP A 299 -7.23 11.54 3.39
C TRP A 299 -7.11 12.52 2.21
N THR A 300 -6.80 12.01 1.01
CA THR A 300 -6.66 12.85 -0.18
C THR A 300 -7.87 12.73 -1.12
N HIS A 301 -8.26 11.50 -1.47
CA HIS A 301 -9.38 11.22 -2.38
C HIS A 301 -9.76 9.74 -2.35
N GLY A 302 -10.94 9.43 -2.90
CA GLY A 302 -11.39 8.07 -3.12
C GLY A 302 -11.52 7.71 -4.60
N LEU A 303 -11.49 6.41 -4.88
CA LEU A 303 -11.50 5.81 -6.20
C LEU A 303 -12.48 4.64 -6.21
N ASN A 304 -13.19 4.49 -7.34
CA ASN A 304 -13.94 3.28 -7.65
C ASN A 304 -13.24 2.55 -8.79
N VAL A 305 -12.59 1.44 -8.46
CA VAL A 305 -11.71 0.72 -9.40
C VAL A 305 -12.45 -0.52 -9.88
N ARG A 306 -12.80 -0.56 -11.17
CA ARG A 306 -13.45 -1.74 -11.77
C ARG A 306 -12.39 -2.74 -12.19
N CYS A 307 -12.65 -4.03 -11.96
CA CYS A 307 -11.76 -5.10 -12.43
C CYS A 307 -12.56 -6.23 -13.06
N ARG A 308 -12.25 -6.55 -14.32
CA ARG A 308 -12.83 -7.70 -15.01
C ARG A 308 -12.34 -9.01 -14.40
N GLN A 309 -13.19 -10.02 -14.49
CA GLN A 309 -12.77 -11.40 -14.23
C GLN A 309 -11.96 -11.92 -15.42
N PHE A 310 -11.15 -12.94 -15.17
CA PHE A 310 -10.43 -13.68 -16.21
C PHE A 310 -11.40 -14.09 -17.33
N GLY A 311 -11.04 -13.75 -18.57
CA GLY A 311 -11.83 -14.06 -19.76
C GLY A 311 -13.00 -13.12 -20.05
N GLU A 312 -13.32 -12.16 -19.18
CA GLU A 312 -14.30 -11.12 -19.46
C GLU A 312 -13.71 -10.09 -20.44
N LYS A 313 -14.39 -9.89 -21.58
CA LYS A 313 -13.87 -9.05 -22.68
C LYS A 313 -14.13 -7.57 -22.47
N ASP A 314 -15.29 -7.22 -21.93
CA ASP A 314 -15.76 -5.83 -21.81
C ASP A 314 -16.29 -5.59 -20.40
N PHE A 315 -16.22 -4.33 -19.95
CA PHE A 315 -16.90 -3.93 -18.73
C PHE A 315 -18.42 -4.07 -18.90
N SER A 316 -19.08 -4.67 -17.92
CA SER A 316 -20.52 -4.86 -17.83
C SER A 316 -21.02 -4.46 -16.45
N ASP A 317 -22.34 -4.30 -16.25
CA ASP A 317 -22.89 -3.98 -14.92
C ASP A 317 -22.59 -5.05 -13.86
N LYS A 318 -22.11 -6.22 -14.27
CA LYS A 318 -21.66 -7.30 -13.39
C LYS A 318 -20.17 -7.22 -13.05
N THR A 319 -19.39 -6.41 -13.77
CA THR A 319 -17.96 -6.25 -13.48
C THR A 319 -17.79 -5.64 -12.09
N ARG A 320 -17.06 -6.33 -11.22
CA ARG A 320 -16.85 -5.90 -9.84
C ARG A 320 -16.15 -4.56 -9.79
N ALA A 321 -16.66 -3.66 -8.95
CA ALA A 321 -16.00 -2.43 -8.54
C ALA A 321 -15.50 -2.60 -7.11
N PHE A 322 -14.33 -2.03 -6.82
CA PHE A 322 -13.73 -1.97 -5.50
C PHE A 322 -13.65 -0.50 -5.07
N GLY A 323 -14.15 -0.20 -3.88
CA GLY A 323 -13.82 1.06 -3.23
C GLY A 323 -12.33 1.06 -2.85
N ALA A 324 -11.65 2.16 -3.15
CA ALA A 324 -10.29 2.40 -2.70
C ALA A 324 -10.15 3.85 -2.21
N GLU A 325 -9.39 4.04 -1.15
CA GLU A 325 -9.09 5.36 -0.60
C GLU A 325 -7.60 5.61 -0.65
N VAL A 326 -7.24 6.88 -0.82
CA VAL A 326 -5.85 7.33 -0.88
C VAL A 326 -5.59 8.26 0.30
N PHE A 327 -4.52 7.95 1.01
CA PHE A 327 -4.06 8.67 2.18
C PHE A 327 -2.62 9.13 2.00
N ARG A 328 -2.27 10.22 2.68
CA ARG A 328 -0.90 10.66 2.86
C ARG A 328 -0.50 10.49 4.32
N ASP A 329 0.60 9.79 4.53
CA ASP A 329 1.25 9.74 5.83
C ASP A 329 2.34 10.84 5.89
N GLU A 330 2.00 11.95 6.53
CA GLU A 330 2.91 13.08 6.70
C GLU A 330 4.10 12.79 7.61
N ASN A 331 4.05 11.72 8.42
CA ASN A 331 5.12 11.40 9.36
C ASN A 331 6.41 11.00 8.63
N ILE A 332 6.27 10.40 7.45
CA ILE A 332 7.35 9.81 6.65
C ILE A 332 7.27 10.17 5.16
N GLY A 333 6.23 10.90 4.75
CA GLY A 333 6.08 11.36 3.37
C GLY A 333 5.75 10.22 2.41
N THR A 334 4.72 9.42 2.69
CA THR A 334 4.27 8.35 1.80
C THR A 334 2.81 8.54 1.38
N VAL A 335 2.46 7.99 0.22
CA VAL A 335 1.09 7.83 -0.24
C VAL A 335 0.70 6.37 -0.06
N ILE A 336 -0.49 6.15 0.50
CA ILE A 336 -1.04 4.83 0.82
C ILE A 336 -2.37 4.69 0.10
N TYR A 337 -2.48 3.69 -0.76
CA TYR A 337 -3.75 3.23 -1.31
C TYR A 337 -4.24 2.08 -0.44
N VAL A 338 -5.52 2.08 -0.08
CA VAL A 338 -6.18 0.97 0.63
C VAL A 338 -7.48 0.61 -0.09
N THR A 339 -7.76 -0.67 -0.28
CA THR A 339 -9.03 -1.14 -0.85
C THR A 339 -10.03 -1.54 0.24
N GLU A 340 -11.31 -1.65 -0.13
CA GLU A 340 -12.38 -2.15 0.75
C GLU A 340 -12.13 -3.58 1.30
N ALA A 341 -11.19 -4.31 0.69
CA ALA A 341 -10.73 -5.63 1.13
C ALA A 341 -9.62 -5.56 2.20
N GLY A 342 -9.02 -4.39 2.41
CA GLY A 342 -7.88 -4.19 3.31
C GLY A 342 -6.53 -4.40 2.66
N ASN A 343 -6.47 -4.49 1.33
CA ASN A 343 -5.21 -4.56 0.60
C ASN A 343 -4.61 -3.16 0.47
N ILE A 344 -3.30 -3.04 0.65
CA ILE A 344 -2.59 -1.76 0.54
C ILE A 344 -1.52 -1.80 -0.53
N ALA A 345 -1.23 -0.62 -1.08
CA ALA A 345 -0.02 -0.35 -1.84
C ALA A 345 0.53 1.01 -1.41
N VAL A 346 1.85 1.11 -1.27
CA VAL A 346 2.51 2.30 -0.73
C VAL A 346 3.64 2.75 -1.63
N MET A 347 3.87 4.06 -1.69
CA MET A 347 4.96 4.67 -2.44
C MET A 347 5.40 5.94 -1.72
N ALA A 348 6.69 6.26 -1.78
CA ALA A 348 7.18 7.55 -1.31
C ALA A 348 6.47 8.68 -2.08
N ALA A 349 5.96 9.68 -1.35
CA ALA A 349 5.42 10.89 -1.95
C ALA A 349 6.58 11.68 -2.57
N LYS A 350 6.36 12.21 -3.77
CA LYS A 350 7.32 13.08 -4.47
C LYS A 350 7.15 14.54 -4.09
#